data_AF-A0A8H4R768-F1
#
_entry.id   AF-A0A8H4R768-F1
#
_cell.length_a   1.000
_cell.length_b   1.000
_cell.length_c   1.000
_cell.angle_alpha   90.00
_cell.angle_beta   90.00
_cell.angle_gamma   90.00
#
_symmetry.space_group_name_H-M   'P 1'
#
loop_
_entity.id
_entity.type
_entity.pdbx_description
1 polymer ?
#
loop_
_entity_poly.entity_id
_entity_poly.type
_entity_poly.pdbx_seq_one_letter_code
_entity_poly.pdbx_strand_id
1 'polypeptide(L)'
;MTNIPQVIRGLDIIPLGTNGDASLILNYASKFSALPQPVVFNVPNLILWSITCSNKQRAALSSSQFGGNEGTQQMMIAQMTQINMDLTPYTSQMRYRFPAHLHEALARAQSE
;
A
#
# COMPACT_ATOMS: atom_id res chain seq x y z
N MET A 1 16.85 10.42 3.48
CA MET A 1 15.53 10.33 2.80
C MET A 1 14.78 9.17 3.40
N THR A 2 13.89 9.42 4.35
CA THR A 2 13.10 8.38 5.00
C THR A 2 12.03 7.92 4.02
N ASN A 3 12.14 6.69 3.51
CA ASN A 3 11.11 6.09 2.68
C ASN A 3 9.82 5.98 3.51
N ILE A 4 8.85 6.86 3.25
CA ILE A 4 7.53 6.87 3.91
C ILE A 4 6.90 5.45 4.00
N PRO A 5 7.05 4.54 3.02
CA PRO A 5 6.60 3.14 3.15
C PRO A 5 7.16 2.39 4.38
N GLN A 6 8.37 2.71 4.85
CA GLN A 6 8.97 2.08 6.03
C GLN A 6 8.36 2.56 7.34
N VAL A 7 8.02 3.86 7.43
CA VAL A 7 7.33 4.41 8.60
C VAL A 7 5.93 3.84 8.70
N ILE A 8 5.21 3.73 7.57
CA ILE A 8 3.88 3.11 7.54
C ILE A 8 3.96 1.60 7.86
N ARG A 9 5.01 0.90 7.41
CA ARG A 9 5.26 -0.51 7.80
C ARG A 9 5.40 -0.68 9.31
N GLY A 10 6.03 0.26 10.00
CA GLY A 10 6.19 0.21 11.45
C GLY A 10 4.89 0.36 12.26
N LEU A 11 3.80 0.81 11.63
CA LEU A 11 2.52 1.02 12.31
C LEU A 11 1.68 -0.26 12.45
N ASP A 12 1.95 -1.30 11.65
CA ASP A 12 1.18 -2.56 11.62
C ASP A 12 -0.34 -2.37 11.46
N ILE A 13 -0.76 -1.29 10.79
CA ILE A 13 -2.18 -0.97 10.52
C ILE A 13 -2.61 -1.41 9.11
N ILE A 14 -1.66 -1.49 8.18
CA ILE A 14 -1.91 -1.72 6.76
C ILE A 14 -1.10 -2.94 6.30
N PRO A 15 -1.67 -3.85 5.48
CA PRO A 15 -0.97 -5.05 5.00
C PRO A 15 0.12 -4.67 3.98
N LEU A 16 1.31 -4.32 4.48
CA LEU A 16 2.46 -3.91 3.65
C LEU A 16 3.53 -5.00 3.51
N GLY A 17 3.31 -6.17 4.12
CA GLY A 17 4.25 -7.30 4.15
C GLY A 17 3.57 -8.66 4.03
N THR A 18 2.32 -8.69 3.58
CA THR A 18 1.52 -9.91 3.44
C THR A 18 1.91 -10.75 2.24
N ASN A 19 2.58 -10.17 1.23
CA ASN A 19 3.05 -10.85 0.02
C ASN A 19 1.95 -11.67 -0.66
N GLY A 20 0.70 -11.18 -0.67
CA GLY A 20 -0.45 -11.89 -1.24
C GLY A 20 -1.14 -12.90 -0.31
N ASP A 21 -0.71 -13.05 0.95
CA ASP A 21 -1.38 -13.92 1.91
C ASP A 21 -2.76 -13.37 2.30
N ALA A 22 -3.81 -13.99 1.77
CA ALA A 22 -5.19 -13.61 2.01
C ALA A 22 -5.61 -13.74 3.49
N SER A 23 -5.07 -14.72 4.23
CA SER A 23 -5.38 -14.91 5.65
C SER A 23 -4.81 -13.77 6.49
N LEU A 24 -3.59 -13.32 6.18
CA LEU A 24 -3.01 -12.15 6.84
C LEU A 24 -3.79 -10.88 6.51
N ILE A 25 -4.17 -10.68 5.24
CA ILE A 25 -4.98 -9.53 4.81
C ILE A 25 -6.33 -9.49 5.56
N LEU A 26 -7.00 -10.63 5.70
CA LEU A 26 -8.23 -10.78 6.47
C LEU A 26 -8.01 -10.45 7.95
N ASN A 27 -6.88 -10.85 8.53
CA ASN A 27 -6.51 -10.53 9.91
C ASN A 27 -6.28 -9.02 10.12
N TYR A 28 -5.68 -8.31 9.15
CA TYR A 28 -5.61 -6.84 9.23
C TYR A 28 -6.99 -6.20 9.17
N ALA A 29 -7.87 -6.68 8.28
CA ALA A 29 -9.24 -6.16 8.16
C ALA A 29 -10.08 -6.40 9.42
N SER A 30 -9.91 -7.55 10.10
CA SER A 30 -10.62 -7.84 11.35
C SER A 30 -10.14 -6.94 12.48
N LYS A 31 -8.82 -6.71 12.59
CA LYS A 31 -8.21 -5.79 13.58
C LYS A 31 -8.62 -4.34 13.39
N PHE A 32 -8.91 -3.92 12.15
CA PHE A 32 -9.32 -2.55 11.86
C PHE A 32 -10.53 -2.10 12.69
N SER A 33 -11.51 -2.99 12.90
CA SER A 33 -12.72 -2.65 13.68
C SER A 33 -12.43 -2.43 15.17
N ALA A 34 -11.27 -2.88 15.67
CA ALA A 34 -10.83 -2.66 17.05
C ALA A 34 -9.97 -1.38 17.21
N LEU A 35 -9.66 -0.67 16.12
CA LEU A 35 -8.85 0.56 16.18
C LEU A 35 -9.65 1.73 16.80
N PRO A 36 -8.99 2.62 17.56
CA PRO A 36 -9.62 3.85 18.04
C PRO A 36 -10.14 4.71 16.89
N GLN A 37 -11.27 5.38 17.08
CA GLN A 37 -11.89 6.29 16.09
C GLN A 37 -10.91 7.29 15.44
N PRO A 38 -10.04 7.99 16.20
CA PRO A 38 -9.05 8.89 15.61
C PRO A 38 -8.07 8.20 14.65
N VAL A 39 -7.75 6.93 14.87
CA VAL A 39 -6.87 6.15 14.00
C VAL A 39 -7.64 5.74 12.74
N VAL A 40 -8.86 5.20 12.90
CA VAL A 40 -9.75 4.81 11.80
C VAL A 40 -9.95 5.93 10.80
N PHE A 41 -10.14 7.17 11.28
CA PHE A 41 -10.33 8.34 10.44
C PHE A 41 -9.11 8.69 9.57
N ASN A 42 -7.90 8.31 10.01
CA ASN A 42 -6.65 8.59 9.30
C ASN A 42 -6.20 7.44 8.38
N VAL A 43 -6.74 6.23 8.53
CA VAL A 43 -6.38 5.09 7.66
C VAL A 43 -6.61 5.35 6.16
N PRO A 44 -7.71 5.98 5.70
CA PRO A 44 -7.87 6.28 4.27
C PRO A 44 -6.71 7.14 3.73
N ASN A 45 -6.27 8.14 4.50
CA ASN A 45 -5.16 9.01 4.13
C ASN A 45 -3.83 8.24 4.10
N LEU A 46 -3.61 7.34 5.06
CA LEU A 46 -2.41 6.48 5.09
C LEU A 46 -2.35 5.55 3.87
N ILE A 47 -3.48 5.00 3.43
CA ILE A 47 -3.55 4.17 2.21
C ILE A 47 -3.22 5.03 0.99
N LEU A 48 -3.82 6.23 0.88
CA LEU A 48 -3.56 7.14 -0.24
C LEU A 48 -2.09 7.57 -0.31
N TRP A 49 -1.47 7.86 0.83
CA TRP A 49 -0.05 8.16 0.92
C TRP A 49 0.81 6.96 0.55
N SER A 50 0.43 5.76 0.95
CA SER A 50 1.13 4.52 0.56
C SER A 50 1.14 4.36 -0.96
N ILE A 51 -0.02 4.50 -1.62
CA ILE A 51 -0.13 4.44 -3.09
C ILE A 51 0.71 5.53 -3.75
N THR A 52 0.61 6.77 -3.26
CA THR A 52 1.36 7.92 -3.82
C THR A 52 2.87 7.71 -3.69
N CYS A 53 3.34 7.21 -2.55
CA CYS A 53 4.75 6.92 -2.35
C CYS A 53 5.22 5.77 -3.23
N SER A 54 4.42 4.70 -3.37
CA SER A 54 4.72 3.60 -4.27
C SER A 54 4.87 4.06 -5.72
N ASN A 55 3.95 4.90 -6.21
CA ASN A 55 4.01 5.42 -7.57
C ASN A 55 5.22 6.35 -7.78
N LYS A 56 5.50 7.24 -6.83
CA LYS A 56 6.67 8.13 -6.90
C LYS A 56 7.99 7.35 -6.88
N GLN A 57 8.09 6.33 -6.04
CA GLN A 57 9.28 5.49 -5.94
C GLN A 57 9.44 4.62 -7.20
N ARG A 58 8.36 4.09 -7.77
CA ARG A 58 8.37 3.38 -9.06
C ARG A 58 8.87 4.28 -10.20
N ALA A 59 8.38 5.52 -10.27
CA ALA A 59 8.84 6.52 -11.26
C ALA A 59 10.32 6.91 -11.07
N ALA A 60 10.77 7.06 -9.82
CA ALA A 60 12.18 7.33 -9.51
C ALA A 60 13.09 6.15 -9.90
N LEU A 61 12.66 4.91 -9.67
CA LEU A 61 13.41 3.71 -10.06
C LEU A 61 13.47 3.56 -11.59
N SER A 62 12.37 3.83 -12.30
CA SER A 62 12.31 3.77 -13.77
C SER A 62 13.19 4.83 -14.46
N SER A 63 13.32 6.02 -13.87
CA SER A 63 14.21 7.09 -14.36
C SER A 63 15.68 6.88 -14.01
N SER A 64 15.98 6.02 -13.03
CA SER A 64 17.34 5.67 -12.58
C SER A 64 18.02 4.58 -13.44
N GLN A 65 17.67 4.48 -14.73
CA GLN A 65 18.01 3.39 -15.67
C GLN A 65 19.52 3.09 -15.89
N PHE A 66 20.44 3.84 -15.29
CA PHE A 66 21.89 3.71 -15.51
C PHE A 66 22.70 3.23 -14.29
N GLY A 67 22.06 2.66 -13.27
CA GLY A 67 22.76 2.06 -12.11
C GLY A 67 22.79 0.54 -12.20
N GLY A 68 23.94 -0.10 -12.01
CA GLY A 68 24.18 -1.56 -12.12
C GLY A 68 23.42 -2.48 -11.15
N ASN A 69 22.23 -2.10 -10.68
CA ASN A 69 21.38 -2.79 -9.71
C ASN A 69 19.98 -3.11 -10.27
N GLU A 70 19.85 -3.36 -11.57
CA GLU A 70 18.57 -3.64 -12.25
C GLU A 70 17.72 -4.72 -11.54
N GLY A 71 18.34 -5.80 -11.08
CA GLY A 71 17.63 -6.86 -10.34
C GLY A 71 17.04 -6.40 -9.00
N THR A 72 17.74 -5.51 -8.29
CA THR A 72 17.22 -4.93 -7.03
C THR A 72 16.09 -3.94 -7.30
N GLN A 73 16.19 -3.16 -8.39
CA GLN A 73 15.12 -2.27 -8.82
C GLN A 73 13.86 -3.04 -9.18
N GLN A 74 13.97 -4.11 -9.98
CA GLN A 74 12.84 -4.97 -10.34
C GLN A 74 12.18 -5.62 -9.11
N MET A 75 12.97 -6.11 -8.15
CA MET A 75 12.43 -6.64 -6.89
C MET A 75 11.68 -5.58 -6.08
N MET A 76 12.20 -4.35 -6.00
CA MET A 76 11.50 -3.25 -5.32
C MET A 76 10.19 -2.90 -6.03
N ILE A 77 10.19 -2.82 -7.36
CA ILE A 77 8.98 -2.55 -8.16
C ILE A 77 7.94 -3.64 -7.92
N ALA A 78 8.33 -4.92 -8.00
CA ALA A 78 7.44 -6.05 -7.74
C ALA A 78 6.85 -6.00 -6.33
N GLN A 79 7.66 -5.65 -5.32
CA GLN A 79 7.17 -5.48 -3.95
C GLN A 79 6.14 -4.35 -3.82
N MET A 80 6.36 -3.21 -4.50
CA MET A 80 5.41 -2.09 -4.47
C MET A 80 4.10 -2.43 -5.19
N THR A 81 4.17 -3.17 -6.29
CA THR A 81 2.99 -3.70 -6.98
C THR A 81 2.22 -4.66 -6.09
N GLN A 82 2.91 -5.58 -5.41
CA GLN A 82 2.27 -6.52 -4.49
C GLN A 82 1.56 -5.81 -3.33
N ILE A 83 2.15 -4.75 -2.78
CA ILE A 83 1.51 -3.93 -1.74
C ILE A 83 0.19 -3.35 -2.26
N ASN A 84 0.17 -2.78 -3.46
CA ASN A 84 -1.06 -2.26 -4.05
C ASN A 84 -2.10 -3.36 -4.30
N MET A 85 -1.66 -4.57 -4.68
CA MET A 85 -2.54 -5.73 -4.82
C MET A 85 -3.17 -6.15 -3.50
N ASP A 86 -2.42 -6.15 -2.41
CA ASP A 86 -2.88 -6.57 -1.07
C ASP A 86 -3.84 -5.53 -0.45
N LEU A 87 -3.68 -4.24 -0.81
CA LEU A 87 -4.55 -3.15 -0.39
C LEU A 87 -5.97 -3.22 -0.98
N THR A 88 -6.15 -3.83 -2.14
CA THR A 88 -7.46 -3.95 -2.81
C THR A 88 -8.44 -4.85 -2.06
N PRO A 89 -8.12 -6.13 -1.74
CA PRO A 89 -8.98 -6.96 -0.91
C PRO A 89 -9.12 -6.42 0.52
N TYR A 90 -8.09 -5.76 1.06
CA TYR A 90 -8.16 -5.09 2.37
C TYR A 90 -9.22 -3.98 2.38
N THR A 91 -9.17 -3.04 1.44
CA THR A 91 -10.15 -1.93 1.35
C THR A 91 -11.54 -2.40 0.94
N SER A 92 -11.64 -3.44 0.12
CA SER A 92 -12.92 -4.03 -0.30
C SER A 92 -13.76 -4.52 0.88
N GLN A 93 -13.13 -5.06 1.93
CA GLN A 93 -13.84 -5.48 3.15
C GLN A 93 -14.43 -4.31 3.95
N MET A 94 -13.98 -3.09 3.67
CA MET A 94 -14.39 -1.87 4.36
C MET A 94 -14.93 -0.83 3.39
N ARG A 95 -15.46 -1.28 2.24
CA ARG A 95 -15.91 -0.44 1.12
C ARG A 95 -16.82 0.72 1.54
N TYR A 96 -17.69 0.51 2.54
CA TYR A 96 -18.62 1.52 3.04
C TYR A 96 -18.01 2.50 4.05
N ARG A 97 -16.80 2.23 4.55
CA ARG A 97 -16.05 3.08 5.48
C ARG A 97 -15.03 3.98 4.77
N PHE A 98 -14.79 3.75 3.47
CA PHE A 98 -13.81 4.48 2.68
C PHE A 98 -14.47 5.34 1.60
N PRO A 99 -13.88 6.50 1.28
CA PRO A 99 -14.40 7.38 0.23
C PRO A 99 -14.17 6.79 -1.16
N ALA A 100 -15.07 7.09 -2.11
CA ALA A 100 -15.03 6.51 -3.46
C ALA A 100 -13.72 6.76 -4.23
N HIS A 101 -13.11 7.94 -4.06
CA HIS A 101 -11.85 8.30 -4.72
C HIS A 101 -10.67 7.39 -4.30
N LEU A 102 -10.75 6.72 -3.15
CA LEU A 102 -9.72 5.78 -2.71
C LEU A 102 -9.73 4.52 -3.58
N HIS A 103 -10.93 3.99 -3.87
CA HIS A 103 -11.07 2.82 -4.74
C HIS A 103 -10.62 3.14 -6.17
N GLU A 104 -10.91 4.34 -6.66
CA GLU A 104 -10.41 4.79 -7.97
C GLU A 104 -8.88 4.92 -7.98
N ALA A 105 -8.27 5.47 -6.92
CA ALA A 105 -6.82 5.58 -6.80
C ALA A 105 -6.14 4.20 -6.77
N LEU A 106 -6.75 3.23 -6.07
CA LEU A 106 -6.29 1.85 -6.06
C LEU A 106 -6.41 1.19 -7.44
N ALA A 107 -7.57 1.31 -8.09
CA ALA A 107 -7.79 0.75 -9.42
C ALA A 107 -6.77 1.30 -10.43
N ARG A 108 -6.51 2.61 -10.39
CA ARG A 108 -5.46 3.24 -11.23
C ARG A 108 -4.07 2.70 -10.92
N ALA A 109 -3.72 2.56 -9.64
CA ALA A 109 -2.40 2.04 -9.23
C ALA A 109 -2.17 0.57 -9.59
N GLN A 110 -3.24 -0.20 -9.84
CA GLN A 110 -3.17 -1.58 -10.33
C GLN A 110 -3.11 -1.70 -11.86
N SER A 111 -3.63 -0.70 -12.58
CA SER A 111 -3.65 -0.68 -14.05
C SER A 111 -2.35 -0.18 -14.68
N GLU A 112 -1.45 0.39 -13.88
CA GLU A 112 -0.13 0.90 -14.29
C GLU A 112 1.02 -0.02 -13.86
#